data_AF-A0A3M1CGN9-F1
#
_entry.id   AF-A0A3M1CGN9-F1
#
_cell.length_a   1.000
_cell.length_b   1.000
_cell.length_c   1.000
_cell.angle_alpha   90.00
_cell.angle_beta   90.00
_cell.angle_gamma   90.00
#
_symmetry.space_group_name_H-M   'P 1'
#
loop_
_entity.id
_entity.type
_entity.pdbx_description
1 polymer ?
#
loop_
_entity_poly.entity_id
_entity_poly.type
_entity_poly.pdbx_seq_one_letter_code
_entity_poly.pdbx_strand_id
1 'polypeptide(L)'
;MNNNDTNLEIKTFLQLILKNKKTLLIIIISTGIISTIISYIIPPKYKTTAIIYPIHLSPYSEESPTEQLLQYYNSVAVRDMVIKKMNLIQHYKIDTTKQQYKSLLNYIYRENISFSPTLYESIEITVRDKDPLMTKKIADCIIQTT
;
A
#
# COMPACT_ATOMS: atom_id res chain seq x y z
N MET A 1 41.95 23.03 4.94
CA MET A 1 42.17 22.04 3.86
C MET A 1 42.22 22.78 2.53
N ASN A 2 43.23 22.51 1.71
CA ASN A 2 43.59 23.28 0.53
C ASN A 2 42.73 22.86 -0.69
N ASN A 3 42.16 23.83 -1.41
CA ASN A 3 41.28 23.59 -2.56
C ASN A 3 41.99 22.90 -3.74
N ASN A 4 43.32 22.90 -3.78
CA ASN A 4 44.08 22.27 -4.86
C ASN A 4 44.19 20.75 -4.69
N ASP A 5 44.22 20.26 -3.46
CA ASP A 5 44.33 18.83 -3.15
C ASP A 5 43.00 18.13 -3.45
N THR A 6 41.88 18.76 -3.11
CA THR A 6 40.52 18.25 -3.43
C THR A 6 40.27 18.19 -4.94
N ASN A 7 40.72 19.18 -5.70
CA ASN A 7 40.61 19.18 -7.16
C ASN A 7 41.47 18.09 -7.82
N LEU A 8 42.61 17.75 -7.23
CA LEU A 8 43.47 16.68 -7.73
C LEU A 8 42.83 15.30 -7.50
N GLU A 9 42.27 15.07 -6.32
CA GLU A 9 41.51 13.85 -6.01
C GLU A 9 40.28 13.66 -6.91
N ILE A 10 39.54 14.75 -7.19
CA ILE A 10 38.40 14.70 -8.12
C ILE A 10 38.85 14.33 -9.53
N LYS A 11 39.97 14.90 -10.02
CA LYS A 11 40.49 14.61 -11.36
C LYS A 11 40.98 13.17 -11.50
N THR A 12 41.65 12.61 -10.49
CA THR A 12 42.10 11.21 -10.51
C THR A 12 40.92 10.26 -10.48
N PHE A 13 39.88 10.56 -9.70
CA PHE A 13 38.63 9.79 -9.69
C PHE A 13 37.90 9.83 -11.04
N LEU A 14 37.80 11.02 -11.66
CA LEU A 14 37.20 11.18 -12.99
C LEU A 14 37.97 10.41 -14.07
N GLN A 15 39.31 10.44 -14.00
CA GLN A 15 40.15 9.66 -14.90
C GLN A 15 39.95 8.16 -14.70
N LEU A 16 39.74 7.68 -13.48
CA LEU A 16 39.50 6.26 -13.19
C LEU A 16 38.15 5.77 -13.77
N ILE A 17 37.10 6.59 -13.70
CA ILE A 17 35.81 6.34 -14.34
C ILE A 17 35.96 6.28 -15.88
N LEU A 18 36.64 7.26 -16.47
CA LEU A 18 36.84 7.34 -17.92
C LEU A 18 37.73 6.22 -18.45
N LYS A 19 38.74 5.80 -17.68
CA LYS A 19 39.64 4.68 -17.99
C LYS A 19 38.87 3.36 -18.08
N ASN A 20 37.92 3.12 -17.17
CA ASN A 20 37.14 1.87 -17.08
C ASN A 20 35.72 1.97 -17.67
N LYS A 21 35.46 2.97 -18.54
CA LYS A 21 34.12 3.27 -19.08
C LYS A 21 33.38 2.07 -19.70
N LYS A 22 34.09 1.11 -20.29
CA LYS A 22 33.49 -0.10 -20.90
C LYS A 22 32.88 -1.03 -19.84
N THR A 23 33.58 -1.28 -18.75
CA THR A 23 33.09 -2.12 -17.64
C THR A 23 31.90 -1.46 -16.94
N LEU A 24 31.98 -0.15 -16.72
CA LEU A 24 30.87 0.64 -16.16
C LEU A 24 29.64 0.62 -17.07
N LEU A 25 29.83 0.79 -18.38
CA LEU A 25 28.73 0.72 -19.35
C LEU A 25 28.04 -0.65 -19.34
N ILE A 26 28.80 -1.75 -19.27
CA ILE A 26 28.24 -3.11 -19.21
C ILE A 26 27.38 -3.30 -17.96
N ILE A 27 27.83 -2.83 -16.80
CA ILE A 27 27.06 -2.93 -15.54
C ILE A 27 25.78 -2.08 -15.61
N ILE A 28 25.84 -0.88 -16.18
CA ILE A 28 24.65 -0.03 -16.35
C ILE A 28 23.63 -0.69 -17.28
N ILE A 29 24.09 -1.24 -18.40
CA ILE A 29 23.21 -1.94 -19.34
C ILE A 29 22.62 -3.19 -18.70
N SER A 30 23.44 -4.01 -18.03
CA SER A 30 22.96 -5.24 -17.41
C SER A 30 21.94 -4.98 -16.30
N THR A 31 22.20 -4.00 -15.43
CA THR A 31 21.26 -3.59 -14.38
C THR A 31 19.98 -2.98 -14.96
N GLY A 32 20.07 -2.19 -16.02
CA GLY A 32 18.90 -1.64 -16.73
C GLY A 32 18.00 -2.74 -17.30
N ILE A 33 18.59 -3.76 -17.95
CA ILE A 33 17.86 -4.90 -18.50
C ILE A 33 17.18 -5.69 -17.37
N ILE A 34 17.92 -6.03 -16.33
CA ILE A 34 17.40 -6.80 -15.19
C ILE A 34 16.26 -6.04 -14.51
N SER A 35 16.41 -4.74 -14.28
CA SER A 35 15.37 -3.89 -13.68
C SER A 35 14.08 -3.88 -14.51
N THR A 36 14.21 -3.77 -15.83
CA THR A 36 13.07 -3.76 -16.75
C THR A 36 12.31 -5.10 -16.72
N ILE A 37 13.04 -6.22 -16.69
CA ILE A 37 12.45 -7.57 -16.59
C ILE A 37 11.70 -7.71 -15.25
N ILE A 38 12.32 -7.30 -14.14
CA ILE A 38 11.70 -7.38 -12.82
C ILE A 38 10.45 -6.50 -12.76
N SER A 39 10.50 -5.28 -13.32
CA SER A 39 9.36 -4.37 -13.34
C SER A 39 8.15 -4.95 -14.08
N TYR A 40 8.36 -5.77 -15.10
CA TYR A 40 7.28 -6.41 -15.85
C TYR A 40 6.64 -7.60 -15.09
N ILE A 41 7.37 -8.21 -14.15
CA ILE A 41 6.89 -9.34 -13.34
C ILE A 41 6.01 -8.88 -12.16
N ILE A 42 6.22 -7.66 -11.64
CA ILE A 42 5.48 -7.15 -10.50
C ILE A 42 4.04 -6.79 -10.93
N PRO A 43 3.00 -7.42 -10.36
CA PRO A 43 1.63 -7.13 -10.75
C PRO A 43 1.23 -5.70 -10.34
N PRO A 44 0.51 -4.96 -11.20
CA PRO A 44 0.00 -3.65 -10.84
C PRO A 44 -0.98 -3.76 -9.66
N LYS A 45 -0.90 -2.80 -8.74
CA LYS A 45 -1.81 -2.68 -7.60
C LYS A 45 -2.53 -1.34 -7.71
N TYR A 46 -3.84 -1.38 -7.85
CA TYR A 46 -4.70 -0.21 -7.93
C TYR A 46 -5.09 0.24 -6.54
N LYS A 47 -5.32 1.55 -6.37
CA LYS A 47 -5.74 2.17 -5.11
C LYS A 47 -7.03 2.95 -5.33
N THR A 48 -8.02 2.73 -4.47
CA THR A 48 -9.22 3.55 -4.36
C THR A 48 -9.25 4.17 -2.99
N THR A 49 -9.57 5.46 -2.94
CA THR A 49 -9.69 6.23 -1.71
C THR A 49 -11.08 6.84 -1.63
N ALA A 50 -11.72 6.78 -0.47
CA ALA A 50 -12.99 7.42 -0.17
C ALA A 50 -12.90 8.18 1.15
N ILE A 51 -13.62 9.31 1.26
CA ILE A 51 -13.65 10.15 2.45
C ILE A 51 -15.07 10.14 3.00
N ILE A 52 -15.24 9.79 4.28
CA ILE A 52 -16.54 9.72 4.96
C ILE A 52 -16.54 10.67 6.16
N TYR A 53 -17.63 11.42 6.30
CA TYR A 53 -17.89 12.27 7.45
C TYR A 53 -18.90 11.61 8.40
N PRO A 54 -18.66 11.67 9.72
CA PRO A 54 -19.63 11.22 10.72
C PRO A 54 -20.76 12.25 10.85
N ILE A 55 -21.87 12.07 10.13
CA ILE A 55 -22.98 13.04 10.12
C ILE A 55 -24.04 12.82 11.22
N HIS A 56 -24.15 11.61 11.79
CA HIS A 56 -25.20 11.24 12.77
C HIS A 56 -24.66 10.53 14.03
N LEU A 57 -23.39 10.74 14.39
CA LEU A 57 -22.82 10.18 15.61
C LEU A 57 -22.80 11.24 16.72
N SER A 58 -23.56 11.00 17.78
CA SER A 58 -23.43 11.78 19.01
C SER A 58 -22.13 11.40 19.72
N PRO A 59 -21.39 12.37 20.29
CA PRO A 59 -20.24 12.05 21.12
C PRO A 59 -20.67 11.13 22.28
N TYR A 60 -19.86 10.11 22.53
CA TYR A 60 -20.05 9.15 23.60
C TYR A 60 -18.89 9.34 24.58
N SER A 61 -19.21 9.84 25.76
CA SER A 61 -18.21 10.22 26.77
C SER A 61 -17.19 11.22 26.21
N GLU A 62 -15.90 10.88 26.21
CA GLU A 62 -14.80 11.76 25.78
C GLU A 62 -14.37 11.51 24.32
N GLU A 63 -14.91 10.48 23.66
CA GLU A 63 -14.49 10.10 22.29
C GLU A 63 -15.19 10.94 21.22
N SER A 64 -14.41 11.42 20.24
CA SER A 64 -14.96 12.15 19.12
C SER A 64 -15.81 11.23 18.22
N PRO A 65 -16.84 11.76 17.52
CA PRO A 65 -17.59 11.00 16.52
C PRO A 65 -16.69 10.30 15.47
N THR A 66 -15.57 10.93 15.12
CA THR A 66 -14.57 10.38 14.18
C THR A 66 -13.81 9.21 14.80
N GLU A 67 -13.42 9.30 16.07
CA GLU A 67 -12.76 8.21 16.80
C GLU A 67 -13.66 7.00 16.92
N GLN A 68 -14.92 7.20 17.29
CA GLN A 68 -15.91 6.11 17.39
C GLN A 68 -16.12 5.42 16.04
N LEU A 69 -16.26 6.20 14.97
CA LEU A 69 -16.41 5.67 13.62
C LEU A 69 -15.14 4.93 13.15
N LEU A 70 -13.96 5.42 13.52
CA LEU A 70 -12.68 4.75 13.24
C LEU A 70 -12.58 3.41 13.99
N GLN A 71 -12.99 3.36 15.25
CA GLN A 71 -13.05 2.12 16.02
C GLN A 71 -14.03 1.12 15.41
N TYR A 72 -15.22 1.59 14.98
CA TYR A 72 -16.22 0.78 14.30
C TYR A 72 -15.65 0.12 13.03
N TYR A 73 -15.01 0.89 12.15
CA TYR A 73 -14.41 0.35 10.92
C TYR A 73 -13.26 -0.63 11.16
N ASN A 74 -12.48 -0.43 12.22
CA ASN A 74 -11.41 -1.35 12.60
C ASN A 74 -11.89 -2.61 13.34
N SER A 75 -13.20 -2.71 13.63
CA SER A 75 -13.76 -3.85 14.35
C SER A 75 -13.70 -5.17 13.56
N VAL A 76 -13.63 -6.27 14.31
CA VAL A 76 -13.70 -7.63 13.75
C VAL A 76 -15.00 -7.85 12.98
N ALA A 77 -16.12 -7.32 13.49
CA ALA A 77 -17.43 -7.49 12.88
C ALA A 77 -17.51 -6.88 11.48
N VAL A 78 -17.04 -5.63 11.32
CA VAL A 78 -17.01 -4.95 10.01
C VAL A 78 -16.10 -5.69 9.05
N ARG A 79 -14.89 -6.06 9.49
CA ARG A 79 -13.95 -6.85 8.67
C ARG A 79 -14.58 -8.15 8.16
N ASP A 80 -15.13 -8.96 9.06
CA ASP A 80 -15.68 -10.27 8.72
C ASP A 80 -16.91 -10.14 7.79
N MET A 81 -17.71 -9.09 7.97
CA MET A 81 -18.80 -8.74 7.07
C MET A 81 -18.30 -8.35 5.68
N VAL A 82 -17.27 -7.50 5.55
CA VAL A 82 -16.68 -7.14 4.25
C VAL A 82 -16.09 -8.37 3.56
N ILE A 83 -15.33 -9.19 4.30
CA ILE A 83 -14.77 -10.46 3.80
C ILE A 83 -15.85 -11.34 3.18
N LYS A 84 -16.98 -11.46 3.89
CA LYS A 84 -18.12 -12.28 3.44
C LYS A 84 -18.85 -11.66 2.26
N LYS A 85 -19.24 -10.37 2.32
CA LYS A 85 -19.99 -9.70 1.24
C LYS A 85 -19.21 -9.66 -0.07
N MET A 86 -17.89 -9.51 0.01
CA MET A 86 -17.01 -9.41 -1.17
C MET A 86 -16.39 -10.74 -1.58
N ASN A 87 -16.72 -11.85 -0.91
CA ASN A 87 -16.16 -13.18 -1.19
C ASN A 87 -14.62 -13.18 -1.30
N LEU A 88 -13.94 -12.51 -0.37
CA LEU A 88 -12.50 -12.26 -0.46
C LEU A 88 -11.65 -13.54 -0.46
N ILE A 89 -12.14 -14.61 0.18
CA ILE A 89 -11.49 -15.93 0.15
C ILE A 89 -11.34 -16.43 -1.29
N GLN A 90 -12.39 -16.30 -2.11
CA GLN A 90 -12.39 -16.75 -3.50
C GLN A 90 -11.58 -15.79 -4.38
N HIS A 91 -11.74 -14.48 -4.19
CA HIS A 91 -11.02 -13.45 -4.94
C HIS A 91 -9.49 -13.60 -4.81
N TYR A 92 -9.01 -13.78 -3.57
CA TYR A 92 -7.60 -13.99 -3.28
C TYR A 92 -7.13 -15.44 -3.43
N LYS A 93 -8.02 -16.35 -3.86
CA LYS A 93 -7.73 -17.78 -4.05
C LYS A 93 -7.08 -18.42 -2.81
N ILE A 94 -7.63 -18.11 -1.64
CA ILE A 94 -7.10 -18.60 -0.36
C ILE A 94 -7.50 -20.06 -0.18
N ASP A 95 -6.50 -20.90 0.05
CA ASP A 95 -6.69 -22.31 0.34
C ASP A 95 -7.22 -22.51 1.77
N THR A 96 -8.50 -22.83 1.89
CA THR A 96 -9.19 -23.06 3.16
C THR A 96 -8.83 -24.39 3.82
N THR A 97 -8.12 -25.29 3.13
CA THR A 97 -7.68 -26.58 3.69
C THR A 97 -6.51 -26.41 4.66
N LYS A 98 -5.76 -25.30 4.54
CA LYS A 98 -4.63 -24.98 5.41
C LYS A 98 -5.11 -24.48 6.77
N GLN A 99 -4.56 -25.01 7.85
CA GLN A 99 -4.89 -24.60 9.22
C GLN A 99 -4.78 -23.07 9.45
N GLN A 100 -3.86 -22.40 8.75
CA GLN A 100 -3.56 -20.97 8.92
C GLN A 100 -4.32 -20.03 7.96
N TYR A 101 -5.30 -20.52 7.19
CA TYR A 101 -5.97 -19.71 6.16
C TYR A 101 -6.60 -18.43 6.72
N LYS A 102 -7.13 -18.47 7.95
CA LYS A 102 -7.74 -17.30 8.62
C LYS A 102 -6.72 -16.21 8.91
N SER A 103 -5.54 -16.59 9.40
CA SER A 103 -4.46 -15.64 9.68
C SER A 103 -3.97 -14.99 8.39
N LEU A 104 -3.83 -15.78 7.32
CA LEU A 104 -3.48 -15.28 5.99
C LEU A 104 -4.53 -14.30 5.45
N LEU A 105 -5.82 -14.64 5.56
CA LEU A 105 -6.92 -13.78 5.14
C LEU A 105 -6.93 -12.45 5.90
N ASN A 106 -6.77 -12.49 7.22
CA ASN A 106 -6.70 -11.29 8.06
C ASN A 106 -5.49 -10.42 7.71
N TYR A 107 -4.35 -11.05 7.41
CA TYR A 107 -3.15 -10.34 6.95
C TYR A 107 -3.41 -9.63 5.61
N ILE A 108 -3.93 -10.34 4.61
CA ILE A 108 -4.25 -9.77 3.30
C ILE A 108 -5.24 -8.61 3.43
N TYR A 109 -6.28 -8.77 4.27
CA TYR A 109 -7.25 -7.71 4.53
C TYR A 109 -6.58 -6.45 5.07
N ARG A 110 -5.74 -6.56 6.11
CA ARG A 110 -5.06 -5.42 6.75
C ARG A 110 -4.05 -4.72 5.83
N GLU A 111 -3.38 -5.47 4.96
CA GLU A 111 -2.43 -4.91 3.99
C GLU A 111 -3.14 -4.10 2.88
N ASN A 112 -4.36 -4.50 2.54
CA ASN A 112 -5.10 -3.95 1.41
C ASN A 112 -6.13 -2.91 1.81
N ILE A 113 -6.64 -2.93 3.04
CA ILE A 113 -7.69 -2.03 3.51
C ILE A 113 -7.21 -1.32 4.77
N SER A 114 -7.18 0.01 4.73
CA SER A 114 -6.78 0.85 5.84
C SER A 114 -7.76 1.99 6.07
N PHE A 115 -7.98 2.31 7.33
CA PHE A 115 -8.81 3.41 7.80
C PHE A 115 -7.92 4.41 8.54
N SER A 116 -8.01 5.69 8.21
CA SER A 116 -7.19 6.72 8.87
C SER A 116 -7.99 8.00 9.06
N PRO A 117 -7.91 8.66 10.23
CA PRO A 117 -8.53 9.96 10.42
C PRO A 117 -7.82 10.99 9.54
N THR A 118 -8.59 11.96 9.05
CA THR A 118 -8.08 13.14 8.36
C THR A 118 -8.05 14.34 9.31
N LEU A 119 -7.45 15.44 8.87
CA LEU A 119 -7.42 16.71 9.62
C LEU A 119 -8.79 17.40 9.72
N TYR A 120 -9.83 16.87 9.08
CA TYR A 120 -11.14 17.51 8.95
C TYR A 120 -12.26 16.72 9.65
N GLU A 121 -11.96 16.00 10.74
CA GLU A 121 -12.94 15.14 11.44
C GLU A 121 -13.67 14.19 10.48
N SER A 122 -12.89 13.58 9.59
CA SER A 122 -13.37 12.62 8.61
C SER A 122 -12.44 11.42 8.55
N ILE A 123 -12.90 10.33 7.93
CA ILE A 123 -12.11 9.11 7.78
C ILE A 123 -11.80 8.89 6.32
N GLU A 124 -10.52 8.72 6.03
CA GLU A 124 -10.03 8.21 4.75
C GLU A 124 -10.04 6.68 4.78
N ILE A 125 -10.79 6.09 3.86
CA ILE A 125 -10.75 4.66 3.55
C ILE A 125 -9.86 4.48 2.33
N THR A 126 -8.77 3.73 2.49
CA THR A 126 -7.90 3.35 1.38
C THR A 126 -8.00 1.84 1.16
N VAL A 127 -8.37 1.46 -0.06
CA VAL A 127 -8.45 0.07 -0.52
C VAL A 127 -7.46 -0.14 -1.65
N ARG A 128 -6.76 -1.27 -1.66
CA ARG A 128 -5.79 -1.64 -2.70
C ARG A 128 -6.01 -3.06 -3.19
N ASP A 129 -6.16 -3.26 -4.49
CA ASP A 129 -6.31 -4.59 -5.10
C ASP A 129 -5.60 -4.65 -6.47
N LYS A 130 -5.43 -5.86 -7.01
CA LYS A 130 -4.94 -6.09 -8.38
C LYS A 130 -6.02 -5.75 -9.42
N ASP A 131 -7.29 -5.76 -9.05
CA ASP A 131 -8.41 -5.39 -9.91
C ASP A 131 -8.97 -4.00 -9.52
N PRO A 132 -8.99 -3.01 -10.45
CA PRO A 132 -9.54 -1.69 -10.17
C PRO A 132 -11.04 -1.72 -9.85
N LEU A 133 -11.81 -2.61 -10.48
CA LEU A 133 -13.25 -2.75 -10.23
C LEU A 133 -13.50 -3.33 -8.84
N MET A 134 -12.72 -4.32 -8.44
CA MET A 134 -12.81 -4.91 -7.11
C MET A 134 -12.47 -3.90 -6.02
N THR A 135 -11.40 -3.11 -6.23
CA THR A 135 -10.99 -2.06 -5.29
C THR A 135 -12.12 -1.07 -5.02
N LYS A 136 -12.79 -0.60 -6.09
CA LYS A 136 -13.96 0.26 -6.00
C LYS A 136 -15.12 -0.43 -5.26
N LYS A 137 -15.45 -1.66 -5.65
CA LYS A 137 -16.57 -2.41 -5.08
C LYS A 137 -16.42 -2.64 -3.57
N ILE A 138 -15.19 -2.90 -3.10
CA ILE A 138 -14.90 -3.04 -1.67
C ILE A 138 -15.11 -1.68 -0.97
N ALA A 139 -14.59 -0.58 -1.52
CA ALA A 139 -14.78 0.75 -0.93
C ALA A 139 -16.27 1.10 -0.83
N ASP A 140 -17.03 0.88 -1.91
CA ASP A 140 -18.48 1.08 -1.95
C ASP A 140 -19.21 0.21 -0.91
N CYS A 141 -18.80 -1.05 -0.75
CA CYS A 141 -19.36 -1.95 0.27
C CYS A 141 -19.13 -1.43 1.70
N ILE A 142 -17.96 -0.87 1.98
CA ILE A 142 -17.64 -0.33 3.30
C ILE A 142 -18.50 0.91 3.58
N ILE A 143 -18.61 1.82 2.60
CA ILE A 143 -19.44 3.04 2.71
C ILE A 143 -20.92 2.68 2.92
N GLN A 144 -21.46 1.70 2.20
CA GLN A 144 -22.87 1.29 2.32
C GLN A 144 -23.20 0.55 3.62
N THR A 145 -22.20 0.24 4.44
CA THR A 145 -22.42 -0.42 5.73
C THR A 145 -22.79 0.60 6.83
N THR A 146 -22.42 1.86 6.64
CA THR A 146 -22.82 2.98 7.49
C THR A 146 -24.23 3.46 7.17
#